data_AF-A0A257RZU9-F1
#
_entry.id   AF-A0A257RZU9-F1
#
_cell.length_a   1.000
_cell.length_b   1.000
_cell.length_c   1.000
_cell.angle_alpha   90.00
_cell.angle_beta   90.00
_cell.angle_gamma   90.00
#
_symmetry.space_group_name_H-M   'P 1'
#
loop_
_entity.id
_entity.type
_entity.pdbx_description
1 polymer ?
#
loop_
_entity_poly.entity_id
_entity_poly.type
_entity_poly.pdbx_seq_one_letter_code
_entity_poly.pdbx_strand_id
1 'polypeptide(L)'
;MSAGLPGDALVLPDRPRVPRSLHARLTWDFERFKAGLPPDLPGHVRDLYRVDLAGSYAGRSIKVPFGKGSGQLSMTAAEVEADAVAGLGFVVLKTVIGEDASGRRTMEPWAVREAAMEVERITSRSDREGWTVTWKGRGWDRSFGDYLALYRDALEIG
;
A
#
# COMPACT_ATOMS: atom_id res chain seq x y z
N MET A 1 23.93 6.93 26.15
CA MET A 1 24.33 8.00 25.21
C MET A 1 23.84 7.58 23.83
N SER A 2 22.75 8.19 23.35
CA SER A 2 22.20 7.89 22.03
C SER A 2 22.95 8.73 21.00
N ALA A 3 23.69 8.09 20.10
CA ALA A 3 24.26 8.76 18.94
C ALA A 3 23.09 9.06 17.98
N GLY A 4 22.56 10.28 18.05
CA GLY A 4 21.60 10.77 17.07
C GLY A 4 22.24 10.74 15.69
N LEU A 5 21.62 10.01 14.76
CA LEU A 5 22.00 10.08 13.35
C LEU A 5 21.85 11.55 12.90
N PRO A 6 22.87 12.16 12.26
CA PRO A 6 22.78 13.54 11.81
C PRO A 6 21.61 13.68 10.84
N GLY A 7 20.82 14.76 10.96
CA GLY A 7 19.58 14.98 10.23
C GLY A 7 19.70 14.90 8.70
N ASP A 8 20.91 15.04 8.16
CA ASP A 8 21.21 14.93 6.73
C ASP A 8 21.33 13.48 6.23
N ALA A 9 21.47 12.49 7.13
CA ALA A 9 21.64 11.09 6.75
C ALA A 9 20.37 10.44 6.15
N LEU A 10 19.22 11.11 6.28
CA LEU A 10 17.94 10.63 5.76
C LEU A 10 17.51 11.33 4.45
N VAL A 11 18.29 12.30 3.97
CA VAL A 11 18.01 12.98 2.71
C VAL A 11 18.79 12.28 1.59
N LEU A 12 18.06 11.57 0.73
CA LEU A 12 18.65 11.00 -0.48
C LEU A 12 19.09 12.13 -1.43
N PRO A 13 20.25 12.00 -2.12
CA PRO A 13 20.71 13.02 -3.04
C PRO A 13 19.81 13.09 -4.28
N ASP A 14 19.61 14.30 -4.83
CA ASP A 14 18.85 14.53 -6.07
C ASP A 14 19.30 13.65 -7.24
N ARG A 15 20.58 13.28 -7.24
CA ARG A 15 21.16 12.31 -8.17
C ARG A 15 21.79 11.16 -7.40
N PRO A 16 21.23 9.94 -7.50
CA PRO A 16 21.82 8.78 -6.85
C PRO A 16 23.22 8.50 -7.44
N ARG A 17 24.20 8.32 -6.56
CA ARG A 17 25.57 7.96 -6.95
C ARG A 17 25.65 6.46 -7.16
N VAL A 18 25.43 6.02 -8.40
CA VAL A 18 25.50 4.61 -8.78
C VAL A 18 26.62 4.36 -9.79
N PRO A 19 27.25 3.16 -9.82
CA PRO A 19 28.22 2.81 -10.84
C PRO A 19 27.62 2.96 -12.25
N ARG A 20 28.41 3.46 -13.21
CA ARG A 20 27.96 3.64 -14.61
C ARG A 20 27.39 2.36 -15.23
N SER A 21 27.97 1.21 -14.90
CA SER A 21 27.50 -0.09 -15.36
C SER A 21 26.13 -0.46 -14.78
N LEU A 22 25.86 -0.13 -13.51
CA LEU A 22 24.55 -0.32 -12.89
C LEU A 22 23.52 0.61 -13.51
N HIS A 23 23.87 1.88 -13.72
CA HIS A 23 23.00 2.84 -14.40
C HIS A 23 22.61 2.35 -15.80
N ALA A 24 23.59 1.92 -16.61
CA ALA A 24 23.33 1.42 -17.96
C ALA A 24 22.38 0.19 -17.96
N ARG A 25 22.56 -0.74 -17.02
CA ARG A 25 21.66 -1.90 -16.85
C ARG A 25 20.24 -1.47 -16.48
N LEU A 26 20.09 -0.56 -15.52
CA LEU A 26 18.78 -0.04 -15.10
C LEU A 26 18.07 0.71 -16.24
N THR A 27 18.80 1.53 -17.02
CA THR A 27 18.22 2.22 -18.19
C THR A 27 17.74 1.21 -19.23
N TRP A 28 18.53 0.18 -19.51
CA TRP A 28 18.14 -0.85 -20.48
C TRP A 28 16.91 -1.62 -20.01
N ASP A 29 16.87 -2.04 -18.75
CA ASP A 29 15.71 -2.74 -18.17
C ASP A 29 14.47 -1.84 -18.15
N PHE A 30 14.61 -0.56 -17.81
CA PHE A 30 13.50 0.40 -17.86
C PHE A 30 12.91 0.48 -19.26
N GLU A 31 13.75 0.69 -20.29
CA GLU A 31 13.26 0.78 -21.67
C GLU A 31 12.60 -0.51 -22.15
N ARG A 32 13.12 -1.66 -21.73
CA ARG A 32 12.58 -2.98 -22.06
C ARG A 32 11.25 -3.28 -21.35
N PHE A 33 11.12 -2.92 -20.08
CA PHE A 33 10.03 -3.33 -19.21
C PHE A 33 9.02 -2.23 -18.87
N LYS A 34 9.14 -1.02 -19.44
CA LYS A 34 8.19 0.08 -19.21
C LYS A 34 6.73 -0.22 -19.54
N ALA A 35 6.47 -1.22 -20.40
CA ALA A 35 5.13 -1.69 -20.76
C ALA A 35 4.68 -2.94 -19.98
N GLY A 36 5.57 -3.54 -19.18
CA GLY A 36 5.29 -4.78 -18.45
C GLY A 36 6.57 -5.39 -17.88
N LEU A 37 6.47 -5.87 -16.65
CA LEU A 37 7.59 -6.51 -15.94
C LEU A 37 7.87 -7.92 -16.47
N PRO A 38 9.09 -8.44 -16.31
CA PRO A 38 9.40 -9.83 -16.64
C PRO A 38 8.53 -10.79 -15.79
N PRO A 39 8.15 -11.97 -16.33
CA PRO A 39 7.33 -12.95 -15.59
C PRO A 39 7.96 -13.41 -14.26
N ASP A 40 9.28 -13.56 -14.22
CA ASP A 40 10.05 -13.87 -13.01
C ASP A 40 10.92 -12.67 -12.62
N LEU A 41 10.28 -11.61 -12.12
CA LEU A 41 10.98 -10.43 -11.59
C LEU A 41 11.98 -10.80 -10.48
N PRO A 42 11.66 -11.64 -9.47
CA PRO A 42 12.61 -12.04 -8.45
C PRO A 42 13.88 -12.68 -9.01
N GLY A 43 13.74 -13.64 -9.92
CA GLY A 43 14.88 -14.28 -10.58
C GLY A 43 15.72 -13.29 -11.38
N HIS A 44 15.07 -12.43 -12.19
CA HIS A 44 15.74 -11.39 -12.97
C HIS A 44 16.57 -10.45 -12.08
N VAL A 45 16.00 -9.96 -10.99
CA VAL A 45 16.70 -9.06 -10.06
C VAL A 45 17.86 -9.77 -9.34
N ARG A 46 17.65 -11.01 -8.90
CA ARG A 46 18.70 -11.80 -8.26
C ARG A 46 19.88 -12.07 -9.19
N ASP A 47 19.62 -12.39 -10.44
CA ASP A 47 20.67 -12.76 -11.39
C ASP A 47 21.45 -11.53 -11.87
N LEU A 48 20.74 -10.44 -12.21
CA LEU A 48 21.35 -9.25 -12.79
C LEU A 48 21.93 -8.29 -11.75
N TYR A 49 21.22 -8.11 -10.63
CA TYR A 49 21.56 -7.13 -9.60
C TYR A 49 22.12 -7.74 -8.32
N ARG A 50 22.09 -9.07 -8.18
CA ARG A 50 22.54 -9.78 -6.97
C ARG A 50 21.79 -9.34 -5.72
N VAL A 51 20.53 -8.97 -5.88
CA VAL A 51 19.61 -8.60 -4.81
C VAL A 51 18.55 -9.68 -4.68
N ASP A 52 18.42 -10.24 -3.50
CA ASP A 52 17.29 -11.11 -3.17
C ASP A 52 16.09 -10.25 -2.76
N LEU A 53 14.95 -10.46 -3.40
CA LEU A 53 13.70 -9.77 -3.10
C LEU A 53 12.83 -10.56 -2.09
N ALA A 54 13.14 -11.82 -1.83
CA ALA A 54 12.41 -12.59 -0.84
C ALA A 54 12.60 -12.00 0.56
N GLY A 55 11.58 -12.13 1.40
CA GLY A 55 11.62 -11.67 2.77
C GLY A 55 10.65 -12.41 3.67
N SER A 56 10.47 -11.89 4.88
CA SER A 56 9.48 -12.38 5.82
C SER A 56 8.84 -11.25 6.61
N TYR A 57 7.54 -11.35 6.87
CA TYR A 57 6.80 -10.43 7.72
C TYR A 57 5.90 -11.22 8.67
N ALA A 58 5.94 -10.89 9.96
CA ALA A 58 5.15 -11.57 11.01
C ALA A 58 5.22 -13.12 10.96
N GLY A 59 6.41 -13.67 10.63
CA GLY A 59 6.63 -15.12 10.53
C GLY A 59 6.16 -15.77 9.23
N ARG A 60 5.61 -15.00 8.28
CA ARG A 60 5.24 -15.48 6.93
C ARG A 60 6.28 -15.06 5.90
N SER A 61 6.56 -15.92 4.93
CA SER A 61 7.41 -15.59 3.78
C SER A 61 6.68 -14.66 2.81
N ILE A 62 7.39 -13.67 2.26
CA ILE A 62 6.92 -12.83 1.16
C ILE A 62 7.86 -12.98 -0.05
N LYS A 63 7.30 -13.13 -1.25
CA LYS A 63 8.08 -13.36 -2.49
C LYS A 63 8.84 -12.12 -2.96
N VAL A 64 8.27 -10.94 -2.73
CA VAL A 64 8.84 -9.62 -3.05
C VAL A 64 8.41 -8.62 -1.97
N PRO A 65 9.16 -7.53 -1.74
CA PRO A 65 8.79 -6.52 -0.75
C PRO A 65 7.79 -5.49 -1.29
N PHE A 66 7.21 -5.75 -2.47
CA PHE A 66 6.25 -4.87 -3.12
C PHE A 66 4.85 -5.41 -2.90
N GLY A 67 3.94 -4.56 -2.44
CA GLY A 67 2.56 -4.93 -2.18
C GLY A 67 1.62 -3.76 -2.41
N LYS A 68 0.32 -4.02 -2.24
CA LYS A 68 -0.71 -2.98 -2.34
C LYS A 68 -1.06 -2.44 -0.96
N GLY A 69 -1.10 -1.12 -0.83
CA GLY A 69 -1.56 -0.45 0.39
C GLY A 69 -3.09 -0.56 0.58
N SER A 70 -3.55 -0.32 1.80
CA SER A 70 -4.97 -0.38 2.15
C SER A 70 -5.78 0.65 1.35
N GLY A 71 -6.92 0.24 0.80
CA GLY A 71 -7.75 1.18 0.06
C GLY A 71 -9.04 0.58 -0.50
N GLN A 72 -9.70 1.35 -1.36
CA GLN A 72 -10.93 0.93 -2.04
C GLN A 72 -10.73 -0.28 -2.97
N LEU A 73 -9.48 -0.62 -3.30
CA LEU A 73 -9.14 -1.76 -4.15
C LEU A 73 -8.79 -3.02 -3.36
N SER A 74 -9.01 -3.06 -2.05
CA SER A 74 -8.66 -4.22 -1.20
C SER A 74 -9.85 -4.61 -0.32
N MET A 75 -11.02 -4.68 -0.94
CA MET A 75 -12.32 -4.87 -0.30
C MET A 75 -12.99 -6.19 -0.69
N THR A 76 -12.51 -6.91 -1.68
CA THR A 76 -13.11 -8.17 -2.14
C THR A 76 -12.04 -9.24 -2.38
N ALA A 77 -12.43 -10.52 -2.32
CA ALA A 77 -11.53 -11.63 -2.62
C ALA A 77 -11.00 -11.54 -4.06
N ALA A 78 -11.86 -11.21 -5.04
CA ALA A 78 -11.47 -11.02 -6.44
C ALA A 78 -10.38 -9.96 -6.63
N GLU A 79 -10.39 -8.89 -5.85
CA GLU A 79 -9.31 -7.89 -5.89
C GLU A 79 -8.00 -8.42 -5.31
N VAL A 80 -8.07 -9.21 -4.24
CA VAL A 80 -6.90 -9.87 -3.64
C VAL A 80 -6.31 -10.91 -4.60
N GLU A 81 -7.16 -11.69 -5.26
CA GLU A 81 -6.76 -12.63 -6.32
C GLU A 81 -6.08 -11.90 -7.47
N ALA A 82 -6.66 -10.79 -7.93
CA ALA A 82 -6.07 -9.99 -9.01
C ALA A 82 -4.67 -9.47 -8.63
N ASP A 83 -4.46 -9.04 -7.39
CA ASP A 83 -3.13 -8.62 -6.90
C ASP A 83 -2.14 -9.78 -6.83
N ALA A 84 -2.60 -10.94 -6.35
CA ALA A 84 -1.78 -12.14 -6.25
C ALA A 84 -1.30 -12.58 -7.65
N VAL A 85 -2.23 -12.59 -8.63
CA VAL A 85 -1.97 -12.85 -10.05
C VAL A 85 -1.04 -11.80 -10.65
N ALA A 86 -1.20 -10.52 -10.29
CA ALA A 86 -0.30 -9.44 -10.69
C ALA A 86 1.11 -9.55 -10.10
N GLY A 87 1.35 -10.53 -9.22
CA GLY A 87 2.68 -10.81 -8.68
C GLY A 87 3.04 -9.98 -7.44
N LEU A 88 2.08 -9.32 -6.80
CA LEU A 88 2.32 -8.60 -5.55
C LEU A 88 2.65 -9.55 -4.40
N GLY A 89 3.61 -9.17 -3.56
CA GLY A 89 4.09 -9.96 -2.43
C GLY A 89 3.16 -9.93 -1.21
N PHE A 90 2.33 -8.90 -1.09
CA PHE A 90 1.31 -8.79 -0.06
C PHE A 90 0.22 -7.77 -0.46
N VAL A 91 -0.94 -7.86 0.19
CA VAL A 91 -2.03 -6.89 0.10
C VAL A 91 -2.42 -6.47 1.51
N VAL A 92 -2.51 -5.17 1.75
CA VAL A 92 -3.08 -4.65 2.99
C VAL A 92 -4.58 -4.46 2.76
N LEU A 93 -5.41 -5.19 3.49
CA LEU A 93 -6.87 -5.08 3.36
C LEU A 93 -7.38 -3.71 3.81
N LYS A 94 -8.58 -3.35 3.36
CA LYS A 94 -9.26 -2.11 3.76
C LYS A 94 -9.32 -2.00 5.28
N THR A 95 -9.05 -0.81 5.82
CA THR A 95 -9.16 -0.56 7.25
C THR A 95 -10.56 -0.85 7.76
N VAL A 96 -10.67 -1.84 8.64
CA VAL A 96 -11.89 -2.16 9.37
C VAL A 96 -12.17 -1.10 10.43
N ILE A 97 -13.44 -0.76 10.62
CA ILE A 97 -13.88 0.06 11.75
C ILE A 97 -14.34 -0.90 12.85
N GLY A 98 -13.70 -0.81 14.02
CA GLY A 98 -14.05 -1.68 15.15
C GLY A 98 -15.51 -1.50 15.59
N GLU A 99 -16.17 -2.61 15.84
CA GLU A 99 -17.52 -2.70 16.40
C GLU A 99 -17.45 -3.16 17.86
N ASP A 100 -18.27 -2.59 18.73
CA ASP A 100 -18.48 -3.12 20.08
C ASP A 100 -19.39 -4.36 20.06
N ALA A 101 -19.64 -4.98 21.23
CA ALA A 101 -20.49 -6.16 21.33
C ALA A 101 -21.95 -5.94 20.89
N SER A 102 -22.39 -4.68 20.77
CA SER A 102 -23.71 -4.31 20.25
C SER A 102 -23.71 -3.96 18.75
N GLY A 103 -22.56 -4.03 18.09
CA GLY A 103 -22.39 -3.67 16.68
C GLY A 103 -22.17 -2.18 16.43
N ARG A 104 -21.97 -1.36 17.46
CA ARG A 104 -21.74 0.09 17.29
C ARG A 104 -20.30 0.38 16.91
N ARG A 105 -20.11 1.34 16.00
CA ARG A 105 -18.79 1.78 15.54
C ARG A 105 -18.41 3.13 16.14
N THR A 106 -17.13 3.29 16.50
CA THR A 106 -16.58 4.57 17.01
C THR A 106 -16.40 5.61 15.90
N MET A 107 -16.30 5.16 14.64
CA MET A 107 -16.07 6.01 13.46
C MET A 107 -17.12 5.74 12.38
N GLU A 108 -18.39 5.57 12.77
CA GLU A 108 -19.52 5.35 11.85
C GLU A 108 -19.52 6.30 10.63
N PRO A 109 -19.21 7.61 10.74
CA PRO A 109 -19.19 8.51 9.58
C PRO A 109 -18.13 8.16 8.52
N TRP A 110 -17.21 7.22 8.80
CA TRP A 110 -16.19 6.76 7.86
C TRP A 110 -16.61 5.47 7.14
N ALA A 111 -17.63 4.76 7.63
CA ALA A 111 -18.21 3.55 7.04
C ALA A 111 -19.22 3.90 5.94
N VAL A 112 -18.83 4.78 5.00
CA VAL A 112 -19.68 5.18 3.88
C VAL A 112 -19.29 4.38 2.64
N ARG A 113 -20.29 3.76 2.02
CA ARG A 113 -20.11 2.88 0.86
C ARG A 113 -19.52 3.60 -0.35
N GLU A 114 -20.02 4.79 -0.64
CA GLU A 114 -19.55 5.60 -1.76
C GLU A 114 -18.47 6.56 -1.27
N ALA A 115 -17.23 6.24 -1.61
CA ALA A 115 -16.11 7.13 -1.42
C ALA A 115 -16.20 8.31 -2.40
N ALA A 116 -16.40 9.52 -1.88
CA ALA A 116 -16.45 10.74 -2.69
C ALA A 116 -15.47 11.79 -2.16
N MET A 117 -14.91 12.57 -3.10
CA MET A 117 -14.24 13.82 -2.75
C MET A 117 -15.30 14.90 -2.61
N GLU A 118 -15.45 15.42 -1.40
CA GLU A 118 -16.33 16.53 -1.10
C GLU A 118 -15.51 17.79 -0.90
N VAL A 119 -15.98 18.89 -1.48
CA VAL A 119 -15.40 20.22 -1.30
C VAL A 119 -16.25 20.96 -0.28
N GLU A 120 -15.70 21.22 0.90
CA GLU A 120 -16.41 21.81 2.02
C GLU A 120 -15.82 23.19 2.35
N ARG A 121 -16.68 24.17 2.65
CA ARG A 121 -16.23 25.45 3.20
C ARG A 121 -15.75 25.22 4.64
N ILE A 122 -14.61 25.80 4.98
CA ILE A 122 -14.06 25.78 6.34
C ILE A 122 -13.78 27.20 6.79
N THR A 123 -13.89 27.43 8.10
CA THR A 123 -13.51 28.69 8.73
C THR A 123 -12.36 28.44 9.70
N SER A 124 -11.28 29.19 9.53
CA SER A 124 -10.14 29.13 10.45
C SER A 124 -10.48 29.74 11.82
N ARG A 125 -9.63 29.51 12.83
CA ARG A 125 -9.76 30.14 14.16
C ARG A 125 -9.70 31.67 14.13
N SER A 126 -9.25 32.28 13.03
CA SER A 126 -9.17 33.74 12.85
C SER A 126 -10.27 34.26 11.91
N ASP A 127 -11.41 33.56 11.80
CA ASP A 127 -12.57 33.88 10.97
C ASP A 127 -12.30 34.06 9.47
N ARG A 128 -11.17 33.53 8.98
CA ARG A 128 -10.91 33.47 7.52
C ARG A 128 -11.59 32.24 6.93
N GLU A 129 -12.35 32.48 5.88
CA GLU A 129 -12.96 31.44 5.06
C GLU A 129 -11.93 30.77 4.15
N GLY A 130 -12.11 29.48 3.94
CA GLY A 130 -11.33 28.67 3.01
C GLY A 130 -12.12 27.45 2.57
N TRP A 131 -11.43 26.58 1.85
CA TRP A 131 -11.99 25.34 1.34
C TRP A 131 -11.13 24.17 1.80
N THR A 132 -11.76 23.04 2.06
CA THR A 132 -11.09 21.76 2.24
C THR A 132 -11.65 20.76 1.25
N VAL A 133 -10.80 19.84 0.80
CA VAL A 133 -11.23 18.68 0.02
C VAL A 133 -11.10 17.48 0.93
N THR A 134 -12.24 16.92 1.33
CA THR A 134 -12.30 15.76 2.21
C THR A 134 -12.71 14.53 1.42
N TRP A 135 -11.95 13.45 1.58
CA TRP A 135 -12.39 12.14 1.13
C TRP A 135 -13.35 11.53 2.16
N LYS A 136 -14.66 11.43 1.83
CA LYS A 136 -15.65 10.70 2.64
C LYS A 136 -15.61 9.20 2.28
N GLY A 137 -16.06 8.31 3.17
CA GLY A 137 -16.05 6.85 2.90
C GLY A 137 -14.66 6.22 2.90
N ARG A 138 -13.91 6.41 4.00
CA ARG A 138 -12.52 5.91 4.12
C ARG A 138 -12.39 4.52 4.73
N GLY A 139 -13.39 4.07 5.49
CA GLY A 139 -13.35 2.78 6.18
C GLY A 139 -14.14 1.69 5.45
N TRP A 140 -14.09 0.50 6.01
CA TRP A 140 -14.98 -0.61 5.68
C TRP A 140 -16.44 -0.24 6.00
N ASP A 141 -17.34 -0.45 5.04
CA ASP A 141 -18.76 -0.08 5.12
C ASP A 141 -19.68 -1.25 5.53
N ARG A 142 -19.24 -2.49 5.28
CA ARG A 142 -19.97 -3.74 5.58
C ARG A 142 -19.82 -4.18 7.05
N SER A 143 -20.46 -5.27 7.46
CA SER A 143 -20.38 -5.76 8.84
C SER A 143 -18.96 -6.23 9.21
N PHE A 144 -18.64 -6.31 10.51
CA PHE A 144 -17.39 -6.95 10.95
C PHE A 144 -17.32 -8.43 10.55
N GLY A 145 -18.46 -9.13 10.51
CA GLY A 145 -18.55 -10.51 10.01
C GLY A 145 -18.09 -10.64 8.56
N ASP A 146 -18.53 -9.73 7.69
CA ASP A 146 -18.10 -9.69 6.28
C ASP A 146 -16.60 -9.42 6.15
N TYR A 147 -16.05 -8.58 7.03
CA TYR A 147 -14.61 -8.32 7.06
C TYR A 147 -13.82 -9.58 7.42
N LEU A 148 -14.29 -10.32 8.43
CA LEU A 148 -13.66 -11.58 8.83
C LEU A 148 -13.76 -12.66 7.74
N ALA A 149 -14.85 -12.69 6.97
CA ALA A 149 -14.97 -13.56 5.81
C ALA A 149 -13.90 -13.20 4.77
N LEU A 150 -13.82 -11.94 4.35
CA LEU A 150 -12.78 -11.47 3.43
C LEU A 150 -11.37 -11.76 3.93
N TYR A 151 -11.10 -11.57 5.22
CA TYR A 151 -9.81 -11.85 5.82
C TYR A 151 -9.42 -13.32 5.68
N ARG A 152 -10.37 -14.25 5.89
CA ARG A 152 -10.13 -15.69 5.71
C ARG A 152 -9.89 -16.03 4.25
N ASP A 153 -10.72 -15.53 3.35
CA ASP A 153 -10.56 -15.73 1.90
C ASP A 153 -9.17 -15.25 1.44
N ALA A 154 -8.76 -14.05 1.89
CA ALA A 154 -7.44 -13.50 1.58
C ALA A 154 -6.29 -14.36 2.10
N LEU A 155 -6.42 -14.96 3.29
CA LEU A 155 -5.41 -15.89 3.83
C LEU A 155 -5.33 -17.20 3.05
N GLU A 156 -6.43 -17.66 2.47
CA GLU A 156 -6.45 -18.85 1.61
C GLU A 156 -5.82 -18.56 0.24
N ILE A 157 -5.96 -17.34 -0.26
CA ILE A 157 -5.32 -16.88 -1.50
C ILE A 157 -3.79 -16.75 -1.33
N GLY A 158 -3.31 -16.18 -0.21
CA GLY A 158 -1.87 -16.06 0.09
C GLY A 158 -1.49 -15.00 1.11
#